data_AF-A0A8B6HE66-F1
#
_entry.id   AF-A0A8B6HE66-F1
#
_cell.length_a   1.000
_cell.length_b   1.000
_cell.length_c   1.000
_cell.angle_alpha   90.00
_cell.angle_beta   90.00
_cell.angle_gamma   90.00
#
_symmetry.space_group_name_H-M   'P 1'
#
loop_
_entity.id
_entity.type
_entity.pdbx_description
1 polymer ?
#
loop_
_entity_poly.entity_id
_entity_poly.type
_entity_poly.pdbx_seq_one_letter_code
_entity_poly.pdbx_strand_id
1 'polypeptide(L)'
;MREEYPMNHLISCTVAPCLTGESPLQNYNALLTLSYLQRNTDCVVLTYNDDVLGKLQRKMESVSFDAMNTSIASALGGVFLPTDTMTPKSGPSIGMEPWEMIRSVCPLPANKFVQVHHIAKRQLSWAGLQKQMSQGIRRHDSKGNVFGSIGNVVIARGDSTETFYPQMTQGLEKKFRKSFNTVSWNPFPIDIWTAKTNSIGPKDTASITVASNSESIVEYLETVYERSRVKFAAKAYLHWYNKYGVTNEDFEEAFDVVEDIIQNYKSAFS
;
A
#
# COMPACT_ATOMS: atom_id res chain seq x y z
N MET A 1 -14.73 9.71 -14.99
CA MET A 1 -14.14 10.16 -13.70
C MET A 1 -13.04 11.18 -13.91
N ARG A 2 -11.84 10.84 -14.43
CA ARG A 2 -10.76 11.84 -14.59
C ARG A 2 -11.11 12.98 -15.55
N GLU A 3 -11.78 12.68 -16.66
CA GLU A 3 -12.24 13.70 -17.63
C GLU A 3 -13.31 14.62 -17.05
N GLU A 4 -14.23 14.06 -16.25
CA GLU A 4 -15.36 14.79 -15.67
C GLU A 4 -14.96 15.60 -14.42
N TYR A 5 -13.99 15.09 -13.64
CA TYR A 5 -13.51 15.69 -12.39
C TYR A 5 -11.97 15.78 -12.37
N PRO A 6 -11.35 16.61 -13.23
CA PRO A 6 -9.89 16.64 -13.40
C PRO A 6 -9.14 17.16 -12.17
N MET A 7 -9.80 17.96 -11.33
CA MET A 7 -9.22 18.54 -10.10
C MET A 7 -9.33 17.62 -8.88
N ASN A 8 -10.08 16.52 -8.98
CA ASN A 8 -10.29 15.63 -7.84
C ASN A 8 -9.16 14.61 -7.70
N HIS A 9 -8.74 14.37 -6.47
CA HIS A 9 -7.82 13.29 -6.14
C HIS A 9 -8.51 11.92 -6.24
N LEU A 10 -7.90 10.99 -6.97
CA LEU A 10 -8.39 9.64 -7.18
C LEU A 10 -7.46 8.62 -6.51
N ILE A 11 -7.96 7.97 -5.46
CA ILE A 11 -7.30 6.86 -4.78
C ILE A 11 -8.02 5.57 -5.16
N SER A 12 -7.28 4.57 -5.63
CA SER A 12 -7.82 3.24 -5.89
C SER A 12 -7.35 2.25 -4.84
N CYS A 13 -8.29 1.63 -4.12
CA CYS A 13 -8.01 0.55 -3.18
C CYS A 13 -8.21 -0.79 -3.90
N THR A 14 -7.12 -1.49 -4.15
CA THR A 14 -7.09 -2.66 -5.05
C THR A 14 -6.48 -3.87 -4.37
N VAL A 15 -6.96 -5.04 -4.76
CA VAL A 15 -6.51 -6.32 -4.23
C VAL A 15 -5.88 -7.12 -5.36
N ALA A 16 -4.59 -7.37 -5.24
CA ALA A 16 -3.85 -8.24 -6.15
C ALA A 16 -4.21 -9.71 -5.87
N PRO A 17 -4.54 -10.48 -6.92
CA PRO A 17 -4.82 -11.90 -6.79
C PRO A 17 -3.54 -12.67 -6.41
N CYS A 18 -3.71 -13.86 -5.81
CA CYS A 18 -2.58 -14.71 -5.44
C CYS A 18 -1.77 -15.11 -6.68
N LEU A 19 -0.44 -15.12 -6.58
CA LEU A 19 0.45 -15.45 -7.69
C LEU A 19 0.32 -16.90 -8.16
N THR A 20 -0.15 -17.82 -7.31
CA THR A 20 -0.47 -19.20 -7.70
C THR A 20 -1.74 -19.35 -8.53
N GLY A 21 -2.46 -18.23 -8.74
CA GLY A 21 -3.57 -17.96 -9.65
C GLY A 21 -4.44 -19.12 -10.15
N GLU A 22 -5.75 -18.99 -9.96
CA GLU A 22 -6.73 -19.99 -10.40
C GLU A 22 -7.08 -19.86 -11.89
N SER A 23 -6.80 -18.72 -12.53
CA SER A 23 -7.18 -18.43 -13.92
C SER A 23 -5.97 -18.22 -14.85
N PRO A 24 -5.98 -18.81 -16.06
CA PRO A 24 -4.93 -18.59 -17.05
C PRO A 24 -4.90 -17.13 -17.57
N LEU A 25 -5.97 -16.34 -17.37
CA LEU A 25 -6.06 -14.95 -17.83
C LEU A 25 -5.61 -13.93 -16.79
N GLN A 26 -5.33 -14.36 -15.56
CA GLN A 26 -5.11 -13.48 -14.42
C GLN A 26 -4.02 -12.43 -14.66
N ASN A 27 -2.89 -12.82 -15.26
CA ASN A 27 -1.77 -11.90 -15.47
C ASN A 27 -2.09 -10.81 -16.49
N TYR A 28 -2.87 -11.12 -17.55
CA TYR A 28 -3.33 -10.11 -18.50
C TYR A 28 -4.29 -9.12 -17.85
N ASN A 29 -5.25 -9.62 -17.08
CA ASN A 29 -6.16 -8.75 -16.34
C ASN A 29 -5.39 -7.83 -15.38
N ALA A 30 -4.40 -8.37 -14.67
CA ALA A 30 -3.53 -7.59 -13.79
C ALA A 30 -2.72 -6.54 -14.58
N LEU A 31 -2.06 -6.93 -15.68
CA LEU A 31 -1.26 -6.03 -16.53
C LEU A 31 -2.08 -4.84 -17.02
N LEU A 32 -3.22 -5.10 -17.68
CA LEU A 32 -4.09 -4.07 -18.22
C LEU A 32 -4.65 -3.16 -17.11
N THR A 33 -5.03 -3.75 -15.97
CA THR A 33 -5.55 -3.00 -14.82
C THR A 33 -4.47 -2.10 -14.22
N LEU A 34 -3.24 -2.60 -14.02
CA LEU A 34 -2.13 -1.83 -13.46
C LEU A 34 -1.74 -0.67 -14.37
N SER A 35 -1.69 -0.90 -15.69
CA SER A 35 -1.46 0.17 -16.67
C SER A 35 -2.55 1.24 -16.59
N TYR A 36 -3.82 0.84 -16.56
CA TYR A 36 -4.94 1.77 -16.43
C TYR A 36 -4.87 2.59 -15.14
N LEU A 37 -4.60 1.94 -14.00
CA LEU A 37 -4.50 2.61 -12.70
C LEU A 37 -3.33 3.61 -12.68
N GLN A 38 -2.18 3.25 -13.26
CA GLN A 38 -1.04 4.15 -13.34
C GLN A 38 -1.37 5.41 -14.13
N ARG A 39 -2.19 5.34 -15.19
CA ARG A 39 -2.56 6.53 -15.96
C ARG A 39 -3.65 7.36 -15.28
N ASN A 40 -4.60 6.72 -14.61
CA ASN A 40 -5.87 7.34 -14.23
C ASN A 40 -6.03 7.65 -12.74
N THR A 41 -5.10 7.26 -11.88
CA THR A 41 -5.19 7.48 -10.42
C THR A 41 -4.00 8.27 -9.88
N ASP A 42 -4.17 8.90 -8.73
CA ASP A 42 -3.10 9.64 -8.03
C ASP A 42 -2.40 8.78 -6.98
N CYS A 43 -3.08 7.74 -6.49
CA CYS A 43 -2.54 6.76 -5.56
C CYS A 43 -3.24 5.42 -5.73
N VAL A 44 -2.46 4.35 -5.74
CA VAL A 44 -2.95 2.97 -5.79
C VAL A 44 -2.58 2.30 -4.47
N VAL A 45 -3.56 2.13 -3.59
CA VAL A 45 -3.42 1.29 -2.40
C VAL A 45 -3.56 -0.17 -2.85
N LEU A 46 -2.44 -0.88 -2.95
CA LEU A 46 -2.39 -2.26 -3.43
C LEU A 46 -2.19 -3.23 -2.26
N THR A 47 -3.11 -4.17 -2.14
CA THR A 47 -3.06 -5.25 -1.14
C THR A 47 -2.79 -6.58 -1.82
N TYR A 48 -1.75 -7.32 -1.41
CA TYR A 48 -1.49 -8.66 -1.92
C TYR A 48 -2.23 -9.71 -1.09
N ASN A 49 -3.04 -10.54 -1.76
CA ASN A 49 -3.70 -11.66 -1.09
C ASN A 49 -2.70 -12.64 -0.47
N ASP A 50 -1.57 -12.91 -1.13
CA ASP A 50 -0.52 -13.80 -0.62
C ASP A 50 0.05 -13.31 0.72
N ASP A 51 0.29 -12.00 0.86
CA ASP A 51 0.82 -11.41 2.11
C ASP A 51 -0.21 -11.45 3.24
N VAL A 52 -1.47 -11.14 2.94
CA VAL A 52 -2.57 -11.21 3.92
C VAL A 52 -2.79 -12.65 4.37
N LEU A 53 -2.82 -13.59 3.43
CA LEU A 53 -2.98 -15.01 3.69
C LEU A 53 -1.83 -15.54 4.56
N GLY A 54 -0.58 -15.27 4.17
CA GLY A 54 0.60 -15.70 4.93
C GLY A 54 0.65 -15.10 6.34
N LYS A 55 0.18 -13.86 6.53
CA LYS A 55 0.05 -13.23 7.86
C LYS A 55 -0.99 -13.92 8.74
N LEU A 56 -2.12 -14.34 8.16
CA LEU A 56 -3.22 -14.98 8.89
C LEU A 56 -2.96 -16.46 9.19
N GLN A 57 -2.32 -17.19 8.28
CA GLN A 57 -1.93 -18.60 8.46
C GLN A 57 -0.98 -18.80 9.66
N ARG A 58 -0.16 -17.79 10.00
CA ARG A 58 0.68 -17.83 11.21
C ARG A 58 -0.13 -17.78 12.52
N LYS A 59 -1.41 -17.45 12.47
CA LYS A 59 -2.28 -17.25 13.64
C LYS A 59 -3.47 -18.20 13.67
N MET A 60 -3.83 -18.79 12.54
CA MET A 60 -5.06 -19.55 12.36
C MET A 60 -4.77 -20.74 11.45
N GLU A 61 -5.33 -21.91 11.78
CA GLU A 61 -5.13 -23.14 10.99
C GLU A 61 -5.79 -23.07 9.60
N SER A 62 -7.01 -22.54 9.53
CA SER A 62 -7.72 -22.28 8.28
C SER A 62 -8.03 -20.80 8.13
N VAL A 63 -7.66 -20.21 7.00
CA VAL A 63 -7.95 -18.80 6.69
C VAL A 63 -9.16 -18.72 5.75
N SER A 64 -10.20 -18.01 6.17
CA SER A 64 -11.38 -17.72 5.35
C SER A 64 -11.26 -16.36 4.65
N PHE A 65 -12.05 -16.15 3.59
CA PHE A 65 -12.16 -14.84 2.95
C PHE A 65 -12.67 -13.76 3.92
N ASP A 66 -13.57 -14.09 4.85
CA ASP A 66 -14.04 -13.14 5.87
C ASP A 66 -12.90 -12.67 6.78
N ALA A 67 -12.00 -13.58 7.16
CA ALA A 67 -10.82 -13.22 7.96
C ALA A 67 -9.86 -12.32 7.17
N MET A 68 -9.64 -12.61 5.88
CA MET A 68 -8.85 -11.75 4.98
C MET A 68 -9.49 -10.36 4.85
N ASN A 69 -10.78 -10.30 4.51
CA ASN A 69 -11.53 -9.07 4.33
C ASN A 69 -11.55 -8.22 5.61
N THR A 70 -11.69 -8.85 6.78
CA THR A 70 -11.62 -8.15 8.08
C THR A 70 -10.23 -7.53 8.30
N SER A 71 -9.16 -8.25 7.94
CA SER A 71 -7.80 -7.72 8.03
C SER A 71 -7.58 -6.53 7.08
N ILE A 72 -8.08 -6.62 5.84
CA ILE A 72 -7.98 -5.56 4.84
C ILE A 72 -8.81 -4.34 5.27
N ALA A 73 -10.05 -4.55 5.71
CA ALA A 73 -10.93 -3.49 6.21
C ALA A 73 -10.32 -2.76 7.41
N SER A 74 -9.66 -3.49 8.32
CA SER A 74 -8.95 -2.87 9.45
C SER A 74 -7.78 -2.00 8.99
N ALA A 75 -7.06 -2.43 7.95
CA ALA A 75 -5.97 -1.66 7.36
C ALA A 75 -6.47 -0.39 6.67
N LEU A 76 -7.49 -0.51 5.83
CA LEU A 76 -8.11 0.64 5.15
C LEU A 76 -8.75 1.61 6.15
N GLY A 77 -9.49 1.11 7.15
CA GLY A 77 -10.01 1.93 8.24
C GLY A 77 -8.90 2.63 9.01
N GLY A 78 -7.73 1.99 9.13
CA GLY A 78 -6.51 2.53 9.73
C GLY A 78 -6.12 3.88 9.14
N VAL A 79 -6.16 3.92 7.81
CA VAL A 79 -5.81 5.08 6.99
C VAL A 79 -6.95 6.09 6.90
N PHE A 80 -8.15 5.65 6.53
CA PHE A 80 -9.20 6.54 6.06
C PHE A 80 -10.15 7.06 7.14
N LEU A 81 -10.15 6.47 8.34
CA LEU A 81 -10.97 7.01 9.43
C LEU A 81 -10.39 8.35 9.95
N PRO A 82 -11.23 9.21 10.55
CA PRO A 82 -10.81 10.47 11.18
C PRO A 82 -9.58 10.37 12.07
N THR A 83 -8.70 11.37 12.02
CA THR A 83 -7.59 11.56 12.98
C THR A 83 -7.71 12.94 13.64
N ASP A 84 -7.16 13.08 14.84
CA ASP A 84 -7.22 14.34 15.59
C ASP A 84 -6.15 15.33 15.11
N THR A 85 -5.01 14.84 14.60
CA THR A 85 -3.92 15.66 14.05
C THR A 85 -4.38 16.55 12.90
N MET A 86 -5.40 16.10 12.15
CA MET A 86 -5.96 16.81 11.00
C MET A 86 -7.17 17.69 11.38
N THR A 87 -7.41 17.92 12.68
CA THR A 87 -8.50 18.77 13.17
C THR A 87 -7.94 20.03 13.86
N PRO A 88 -8.10 21.23 13.28
CA PRO A 88 -7.63 22.47 13.92
C PRO A 88 -8.46 22.81 15.16
N LYS A 89 -7.83 23.35 16.21
CA LYS A 89 -8.48 23.74 17.48
C LYS A 89 -9.41 24.96 17.37
N SER A 90 -9.26 25.78 16.33
CA SER A 90 -10.04 26.99 16.09
C SER A 90 -10.04 27.32 14.59
N GLY A 91 -11.08 26.90 13.86
CA GLY A 91 -11.25 27.20 12.43
C GLY A 91 -12.20 26.21 11.74
N PRO A 92 -12.59 26.47 10.48
CA PRO A 92 -13.19 25.44 9.65
C PRO A 92 -12.21 24.27 9.54
N SER A 93 -12.71 23.04 9.66
CA SER A 93 -11.91 21.82 9.49
C SER A 93 -11.17 21.91 8.15
N ILE A 94 -9.83 22.00 8.18
CA ILE A 94 -8.97 21.82 6.99
C ILE A 94 -8.79 20.30 6.72
N GLY A 95 -9.67 19.48 7.31
CA GLY A 95 -10.01 18.18 6.78
C GLY A 95 -8.99 17.08 7.04
N MET A 96 -9.33 16.15 7.93
CA MET A 96 -9.87 14.81 7.59
C MET A 96 -9.75 14.29 6.14
N GLU A 97 -8.72 14.65 5.41
CA GLU A 97 -8.72 14.59 3.97
C GLU A 97 -7.78 13.48 3.47
N PRO A 98 -8.33 12.40 2.87
CA PRO A 98 -7.55 11.26 2.41
C PRO A 98 -6.40 11.62 1.45
N TRP A 99 -6.42 12.79 0.81
CA TRP A 99 -5.37 13.25 -0.09
C TRP A 99 -4.09 13.70 0.61
N GLU A 100 -4.13 14.05 1.89
CA GLU A 100 -2.92 14.30 2.67
C GLU A 100 -2.04 13.04 2.75
N MET A 101 -2.65 11.86 2.68
CA MET A 101 -1.89 10.62 2.52
C MET A 101 -1.10 10.65 1.21
N ILE A 102 -1.73 11.01 0.08
CA ILE A 102 -1.10 11.05 -1.24
C ILE A 102 0.12 11.97 -1.21
N ARG A 103 -0.01 13.15 -0.61
CA ARG A 103 1.11 14.11 -0.47
C ARG A 103 2.28 13.49 0.30
N SER A 104 2.00 12.73 1.35
CA SER A 104 3.02 12.16 2.22
C SER A 104 3.66 10.87 1.69
N VAL A 105 2.91 10.04 0.94
CA VAL A 105 3.40 8.74 0.45
C VAL A 105 3.74 8.72 -1.04
N CYS A 106 3.20 9.62 -1.86
CA CYS A 106 3.43 9.69 -3.30
C CYS A 106 4.10 11.02 -3.72
N PRO A 107 5.32 11.33 -3.25
CA PRO A 107 6.01 12.57 -3.64
C PRO A 107 6.44 12.58 -5.11
N LEU A 108 6.48 11.41 -5.76
CA LEU A 108 6.80 11.24 -7.17
C LEU A 108 5.56 10.67 -7.89
N PRO A 109 4.97 11.37 -8.88
CA PRO A 109 3.76 10.92 -9.57
C PRO A 109 3.90 9.56 -10.28
N ALA A 110 5.12 9.19 -10.67
CA ALA A 110 5.42 7.90 -11.27
C ALA A 110 5.44 6.76 -10.24
N ASN A 111 5.74 7.06 -8.96
CA ASN A 111 5.83 6.09 -7.87
C ASN A 111 4.66 6.29 -6.91
N LYS A 112 3.51 5.71 -7.24
CA LYS A 112 2.26 5.94 -6.50
C LYS A 112 1.54 4.67 -6.01
N PHE A 113 2.27 3.57 -5.92
CA PHE A 113 1.78 2.33 -5.31
C PHE A 113 2.09 2.30 -3.82
N VAL A 114 1.07 2.05 -3.01
CA VAL A 114 1.11 2.14 -1.56
C VAL A 114 0.60 0.84 -0.95
N GLN A 115 1.33 0.34 0.04
CA GLN A 115 0.90 -0.79 0.85
C GLN A 115 0.48 -0.30 2.23
N VAL A 116 -0.54 -0.92 2.79
CA VAL A 116 -1.05 -0.56 4.12
C VAL A 116 -0.89 -1.72 5.07
N HIS A 117 -0.17 -1.48 6.16
CA HIS A 117 0.03 -2.45 7.22
C HIS A 117 -0.68 -1.99 8.49
N HIS A 118 -1.43 -2.89 9.11
CA HIS A 118 -2.18 -2.60 10.33
C HIS A 118 -1.93 -3.64 11.43
N ILE A 119 -1.80 -3.13 12.66
CA ILE A 119 -1.77 -3.91 13.89
C ILE A 119 -2.54 -3.18 14.99
N ALA A 120 -3.36 -3.93 15.73
CA ALA A 120 -4.03 -3.47 16.94
C ALA A 120 -3.75 -4.48 18.07
N LYS A 121 -3.35 -3.99 19.24
CA LYS A 121 -3.12 -4.82 20.44
C LYS A 121 -3.57 -4.09 21.71
N ARG A 122 -4.00 -4.88 22.69
CA ARG A 122 -4.27 -4.41 24.04
C ARG A 122 -2.96 -4.29 24.82
N GLN A 123 -2.85 -3.25 25.65
CA GLN A 123 -1.81 -3.12 26.68
C GLN A 123 -0.35 -3.23 26.16
N LEU A 124 -0.07 -2.75 24.95
CA LEU A 124 1.28 -2.74 24.38
C LEU A 124 1.76 -1.30 24.19
N SER A 125 3.02 -1.02 24.51
CA SER A 125 3.63 0.28 24.26
C SER A 125 3.74 0.58 22.77
N TRP A 126 3.85 1.84 22.38
CA TRP A 126 4.04 2.24 20.98
C TRP A 126 5.27 1.61 20.33
N ALA A 127 6.38 1.52 21.08
CA ALA A 127 7.58 0.82 20.64
C ALA A 127 7.34 -0.69 20.47
N GLY A 128 6.51 -1.31 21.31
CA GLY A 128 6.11 -2.70 21.17
C GLY A 128 5.24 -2.94 19.93
N LEU A 129 4.25 -2.07 19.69
CA LEU A 129 3.41 -2.08 18.49
C LEU A 129 4.24 -1.91 17.22
N GLN A 130 5.18 -0.95 17.21
CA GLN A 130 6.12 -0.73 16.11
C GLN A 130 6.96 -1.99 15.84
N LYS A 131 7.50 -2.62 16.90
CA LYS A 131 8.28 -3.86 16.77
C LYS A 131 7.44 -4.98 16.16
N GLN A 132 6.25 -5.23 16.67
CA GLN A 132 5.37 -6.28 16.14
C GLN A 132 4.92 -5.98 14.70
N MET A 133 4.65 -4.72 14.37
CA MET A 133 4.38 -4.31 12.99
C MET A 133 5.55 -4.67 12.08
N SER A 134 6.77 -4.27 12.46
CA SER A 134 7.98 -4.51 11.65
C SER A 134 8.30 -5.98 11.43
N GLN A 135 7.85 -6.87 12.31
CA GLN A 135 7.99 -8.32 12.18
C GLN A 135 6.92 -8.92 11.27
N GLY A 136 5.79 -8.24 11.12
CA GLY A 136 4.65 -8.67 10.30
C GLY A 136 4.73 -8.21 8.84
N ILE A 137 5.63 -7.28 8.50
CA ILE A 137 5.84 -6.81 7.13
C ILE A 137 6.83 -7.70 6.38
N ARG A 138 6.62 -7.83 5.07
CA ARG A 138 7.59 -8.47 4.17
C ARG A 138 8.72 -7.47 3.88
N ARG A 139 9.94 -7.77 4.34
CA ARG A 139 11.09 -6.85 4.25
C ARG A 139 12.10 -7.20 3.18
N HIS A 140 12.02 -8.40 2.62
CA HIS A 140 13.02 -8.90 1.69
C HIS A 140 12.39 -9.40 0.39
N ASP A 141 13.09 -9.17 -0.71
CA ASP A 141 12.80 -9.76 -2.01
C ASP A 141 13.16 -11.26 -2.03
N SER A 142 12.84 -11.94 -3.14
CA SER A 142 13.22 -13.34 -3.37
C SER A 142 14.74 -13.59 -3.39
N LYS A 143 15.56 -12.54 -3.53
CA LYS A 143 17.04 -12.60 -3.55
C LYS A 143 17.66 -12.28 -2.17
N GLY A 144 16.86 -11.89 -1.18
CA GLY A 144 17.28 -11.53 0.17
C GLY A 144 17.61 -10.04 0.38
N ASN A 145 17.51 -9.20 -0.66
CA ASN A 145 17.73 -7.76 -0.54
C ASN A 145 16.61 -7.10 0.27
N VAL A 146 16.94 -6.08 1.04
CA VAL A 146 15.97 -5.36 1.88
C VAL A 146 15.24 -4.32 1.03
N PHE A 147 13.91 -4.39 0.98
CA PHE A 147 13.10 -3.39 0.29
C PHE A 147 13.23 -2.01 0.94
N GLY A 148 13.34 -0.97 0.11
CA GLY A 148 13.22 0.42 0.54
C GLY A 148 11.78 0.95 0.62
N SER A 149 11.65 2.15 1.20
CA SER A 149 10.43 2.98 1.07
C SER A 149 10.75 4.44 0.74
N ILE A 150 9.90 5.04 -0.10
CA ILE A 150 10.01 6.45 -0.53
C ILE A 150 9.40 7.38 0.52
N GLY A 151 8.17 7.08 0.93
CA GLY A 151 7.38 7.89 1.86
C GLY A 151 6.40 7.03 2.64
N ASN A 152 6.19 7.39 3.90
CA ASN A 152 5.40 6.64 4.85
C ASN A 152 4.51 7.58 5.67
N VAL A 153 3.27 7.18 5.94
CA VAL A 153 2.41 7.82 6.94
C VAL A 153 2.17 6.82 8.05
N VAL A 154 2.55 7.19 9.28
CA VAL A 154 2.35 6.39 10.48
C VAL A 154 1.17 6.95 11.26
N ILE A 155 0.15 6.13 11.45
CA ILE A 155 -1.14 6.53 12.05
C ILE A 155 -1.33 5.74 13.33
N ALA A 156 -1.25 6.42 14.47
CA ALA A 156 -1.51 5.84 15.77
C ALA A 156 -2.93 6.15 16.25
N ARG A 157 -3.66 5.14 16.70
CA ARG A 157 -5.01 5.31 17.26
C ARG A 157 -5.09 4.72 18.66
N GLY A 158 -5.93 5.32 19.50
CA GLY A 158 -5.98 5.00 20.93
C GLY A 158 -4.92 5.75 21.75
N ASP A 159 -4.39 6.86 21.24
CA ASP A 159 -3.42 7.70 21.98
C ASP A 159 -4.14 8.69 22.90
N SER A 160 -4.94 8.16 23.83
CA SER A 160 -5.75 8.97 24.76
C SER A 160 -4.90 9.88 25.65
N THR A 161 -3.62 9.55 25.85
CA THR A 161 -2.67 10.31 26.67
C THR A 161 -1.73 11.20 25.86
N GLU A 162 -1.91 11.31 24.54
CA GLU A 162 -1.11 12.16 23.63
C GLU A 162 0.42 11.89 23.74
N THR A 163 0.78 10.63 23.90
CA THR A 163 2.16 10.18 24.13
C THR A 163 2.90 9.76 22.87
N PHE A 164 2.18 9.53 21.76
CA PHE A 164 2.79 8.99 20.55
C PHE A 164 3.76 9.97 19.89
N TYR A 165 3.33 11.23 19.70
CA TYR A 165 4.15 12.25 19.07
C TYR A 165 5.46 12.54 19.85
N PRO A 166 5.45 12.73 21.19
CA PRO A 166 6.67 12.81 21.97
C PRO A 166 7.59 11.59 21.82
N GLN A 167 7.05 10.37 21.73
CA GLN A 167 7.88 9.18 21.53
C GLN A 167 8.51 9.12 20.14
N MET A 168 7.82 9.63 19.11
CA MET A 168 8.37 9.76 17.76
C MET A 168 9.63 10.62 17.75
N THR A 169 9.59 11.79 18.38
CA THR A 169 10.75 12.70 18.49
C THR A 169 11.86 12.13 19.38
N GLN A 170 11.53 11.30 20.37
CA GLN A 170 12.48 10.62 21.27
C GLN A 170 13.09 9.33 20.68
N GLY A 171 12.90 9.05 19.39
CA GLY A 171 13.61 8.00 18.67
C GLY A 171 12.76 6.82 18.19
N LEU A 172 11.45 6.82 18.43
CA LEU A 172 10.56 5.86 17.79
C LEU A 172 10.56 6.04 16.26
N GLU A 173 10.68 7.27 15.76
CA GLU A 173 10.81 7.56 14.34
C GLU A 173 12.01 6.84 13.72
N LYS A 174 13.18 6.83 14.40
CA LYS A 174 14.38 6.11 13.94
C LYS A 174 14.12 4.61 13.77
N LYS A 175 13.27 4.01 14.61
CA LYS A 175 12.88 2.59 14.49
C LYS A 175 12.00 2.35 13.27
N PHE A 176 11.08 3.28 12.97
CA PHE A 176 10.29 3.22 11.73
C PHE A 176 11.17 3.38 10.50
N ARG A 177 12.04 4.41 10.45
CA ARG A 177 12.99 4.61 9.33
C ARG A 177 13.83 3.36 9.05
N LYS A 178 14.34 2.72 10.11
CA LYS A 178 15.09 1.46 10.01
C LYS A 178 14.24 0.28 9.54
N SER A 179 12.98 0.20 9.97
CA SER A 179 12.09 -0.93 9.63
C SER A 179 11.69 -0.91 8.16
N PHE A 180 11.40 0.29 7.64
CA PHE A 180 10.96 0.53 6.27
C PHE A 180 12.11 0.92 5.31
N ASN A 181 13.36 0.92 5.79
CA ASN A 181 14.56 1.24 5.02
C ASN A 181 14.35 2.48 4.13
N THR A 182 14.02 3.61 4.76
CA THR A 182 13.62 4.84 4.06
C THR A 182 14.77 5.39 3.21
N VAL A 183 14.45 5.85 1.99
CA VAL A 183 15.41 6.51 1.11
C VAL A 183 16.07 7.73 1.76
N SER A 184 17.32 8.00 1.37
CA SER A 184 18.12 9.10 1.91
C SER A 184 17.79 10.46 1.27
N TRP A 185 17.33 10.48 0.03
CA TRP A 185 17.04 11.70 -0.72
C TRP A 185 15.75 12.38 -0.29
N ASN A 186 14.80 11.66 0.31
CA ASN A 186 13.58 12.25 0.86
C ASN A 186 13.87 12.78 2.27
N PRO A 187 13.85 14.11 2.50
CA PRO A 187 14.12 14.67 3.83
C PRO A 187 13.01 14.39 4.85
N PHE A 188 11.78 14.12 4.37
CA PHE A 188 10.59 13.88 5.20
C PHE A 188 9.94 12.52 4.84
N PRO A 189 10.62 11.39 5.06
CA PRO A 189 10.15 10.08 4.62
C PRO A 189 9.07 9.47 5.53
N ILE A 190 8.76 10.13 6.65
CA ILE A 190 7.75 9.71 7.62
C ILE A 190 6.90 10.93 8.01
N ASP A 191 5.60 10.80 7.81
CA ASP A 191 4.57 11.66 8.37
C ASP A 191 3.81 10.94 9.50
N ILE A 192 3.20 11.69 10.42
CA ILE A 192 2.72 11.18 11.71
C ILE A 192 1.33 11.71 12.00
N TRP A 193 0.36 10.81 12.10
CA TRP A 193 -1.02 11.15 12.48
C TRP A 193 -1.43 10.39 13.74
N THR A 194 -2.28 11.01 14.56
CA THR A 194 -2.76 10.47 15.82
C THR A 194 -4.27 10.62 15.96
N ALA A 195 -4.88 9.65 16.65
CA ALA A 195 -6.24 9.73 17.15
C ALA A 195 -6.30 9.21 18.59
N LYS A 196 -6.99 9.94 19.47
CA LYS A 196 -7.20 9.61 20.88
C LYS A 196 -7.97 8.31 21.05
N THR A 197 -8.90 8.04 20.14
CA THR A 197 -9.74 6.84 20.17
C THR A 197 -9.32 5.87 19.08
N ASN A 198 -9.40 4.57 19.37
CA ASN A 198 -9.28 3.55 18.35
C ASN A 198 -10.68 3.10 17.91
N SER A 199 -11.13 3.64 16.78
CA SER A 199 -12.40 3.26 16.15
C SER A 199 -12.30 1.94 15.36
N ILE A 200 -11.11 1.32 15.32
CA ILE A 200 -10.84 0.10 14.56
C ILE A 200 -10.60 -1.04 15.53
N GLY A 201 -11.60 -1.92 15.64
CA GLY A 201 -11.57 -3.04 16.56
C GLY A 201 -12.00 -2.66 18.00
N PRO A 202 -11.62 -3.46 19.01
CA PRO A 202 -12.07 -3.27 20.38
C PRO A 202 -11.62 -1.93 20.98
N LYS A 203 -12.50 -1.27 21.75
CA LYS A 203 -12.28 0.08 22.35
C LYS A 203 -11.07 0.18 23.29
N ASP A 204 -10.57 -0.95 23.78
CA ASP A 204 -9.45 -1.05 24.72
C ASP A 204 -8.12 -1.40 24.05
N THR A 205 -8.03 -1.21 22.73
CA THR A 205 -6.82 -1.45 21.95
C THR A 205 -6.18 -0.16 21.45
N ALA A 206 -4.85 -0.13 21.43
CA ALA A 206 -4.09 0.83 20.65
C ALA A 206 -3.72 0.19 19.31
N SER A 207 -3.70 0.98 18.24
CA SER A 207 -3.33 0.50 16.91
C SER A 207 -2.30 1.41 16.23
N ILE A 208 -1.49 0.78 15.39
CA ILE A 208 -0.60 1.45 14.45
C ILE A 208 -0.97 0.98 13.05
N THR A 209 -1.20 1.94 12.16
CA THR A 209 -1.32 1.72 10.73
C THR A 209 -0.19 2.44 10.03
N VAL A 210 0.43 1.79 9.04
CA VAL A 210 1.44 2.43 8.19
C VAL A 210 1.01 2.29 6.74
N ALA A 211 0.80 3.42 6.07
CA ALA A 211 0.73 3.48 4.62
C ALA A 211 2.14 3.78 4.09
N SER A 212 2.69 2.90 3.26
CA SER A 212 4.09 2.92 2.82
C SER A 212 4.18 2.78 1.30
N ASN A 213 4.84 3.71 0.64
CA ASN A 213 5.27 3.56 -0.74
C ASN A 213 6.59 2.79 -0.77
N SER A 214 6.50 1.49 -1.02
CA SER A 214 7.60 0.53 -0.88
C SER A 214 8.05 -0.02 -2.23
N GLU A 215 9.36 -0.29 -2.33
CA GLU A 215 10.00 -0.99 -3.45
C GLU A 215 9.43 -2.40 -3.70
N SER A 216 8.79 -3.01 -2.70
CA SER A 216 8.23 -4.37 -2.80
C SER A 216 7.21 -4.56 -3.92
N ILE A 217 6.66 -3.49 -4.50
CA ILE A 217 5.85 -3.54 -5.72
C ILE A 217 6.61 -4.06 -6.94
N VAL A 218 7.92 -3.81 -7.03
CA VAL A 218 8.75 -4.14 -8.20
C VAL A 218 8.67 -5.63 -8.53
N GLU A 219 8.85 -6.50 -7.55
CA GLU A 219 8.84 -7.95 -7.78
C GLU A 219 7.47 -8.46 -8.24
N TYR A 220 6.39 -7.87 -7.73
CA TYR A 220 5.04 -8.20 -8.18
C TYR A 220 4.83 -7.78 -9.64
N LEU A 221 5.23 -6.56 -9.99
CA LEU A 221 5.12 -6.05 -11.36
C LEU A 221 5.97 -6.86 -12.33
N GLU A 222 7.22 -7.18 -11.99
CA GLU A 222 8.09 -8.04 -12.80
C GLU A 222 7.44 -9.41 -13.03
N THR A 223 6.86 -10.01 -11.98
CA THR A 223 6.17 -11.30 -12.10
C THR A 223 4.97 -11.23 -13.04
N VAL A 224 4.14 -10.18 -12.93
CA VAL A 224 2.98 -9.97 -13.80
C VAL A 224 3.41 -9.70 -15.24
N TYR A 225 4.44 -8.86 -15.43
CA TYR A 225 5.01 -8.49 -16.71
C TYR A 225 5.53 -9.72 -17.44
N GLU A 226 6.46 -10.46 -16.83
CA GLU A 226 7.12 -11.62 -17.46
C GLU A 226 6.12 -12.71 -17.84
N ARG A 227 5.23 -13.06 -16.92
CA ARG A 227 4.21 -14.09 -17.19
C ARG A 227 3.21 -13.66 -18.25
N SER A 228 2.94 -12.36 -18.39
CA SER A 228 2.08 -11.83 -19.45
C SER A 228 2.81 -11.80 -20.78
N ARG A 229 4.08 -11.38 -20.81
CA ARG A 229 4.94 -11.37 -22.02
C ARG A 229 5.06 -12.77 -22.62
N VAL A 230 5.32 -13.79 -21.80
CA VAL A 230 5.40 -15.19 -22.26
C VAL A 230 4.10 -15.64 -22.93
N LYS A 231 2.94 -15.34 -22.33
CA LYS A 231 1.63 -15.68 -22.91
C LYS A 231 1.37 -14.92 -24.20
N PHE A 232 1.78 -13.65 -24.24
CA PHE A 232 1.55 -12.76 -25.38
C PHE A 232 2.38 -13.18 -26.59
N ALA A 233 3.65 -13.52 -26.38
CA ALA A 233 4.52 -14.08 -27.41
C ALA A 233 3.95 -15.40 -27.98
N ALA A 234 3.32 -16.22 -27.13
CA ALA A 234 2.62 -17.44 -27.55
C ALA A 234 1.24 -17.19 -28.20
N LYS A 235 0.80 -15.92 -28.31
CA LYS A 235 -0.54 -15.52 -28.76
C LYS A 235 -1.69 -16.22 -28.00
N ALA A 236 -1.43 -16.59 -26.75
CA ALA A 236 -2.36 -17.36 -25.94
C ALA A 236 -3.51 -16.47 -25.46
N TYR A 237 -4.75 -16.95 -25.58
CA TYR A 237 -5.97 -16.31 -25.05
C TYR A 237 -6.32 -14.90 -25.58
N LEU A 238 -5.55 -14.31 -26.49
CA LEU A 238 -5.78 -12.95 -27.01
C LEU A 238 -7.15 -12.78 -27.70
N HIS A 239 -7.66 -13.84 -28.33
CA HIS A 239 -8.98 -13.81 -28.98
C HIS A 239 -10.13 -13.47 -28.03
N TRP A 240 -10.01 -13.79 -26.73
CA TRP A 240 -11.01 -13.41 -25.73
C TRP A 240 -11.07 -11.91 -25.50
N TYR A 241 -9.93 -11.22 -25.60
CA TYR A 241 -9.81 -9.77 -25.43
C TYR A 241 -10.20 -9.04 -26.72
N ASN A 242 -9.72 -9.52 -27.88
CA ASN A 242 -10.05 -8.98 -29.19
C ASN A 242 -11.57 -8.97 -29.44
N LYS A 243 -12.29 -9.98 -28.96
CA LYS A 243 -13.77 -10.04 -29.07
C LYS A 243 -14.46 -8.84 -28.42
N TYR A 244 -13.84 -8.24 -27.40
CA TYR A 244 -14.35 -7.06 -26.69
C TYR A 244 -13.62 -5.77 -27.07
N GLY A 245 -12.85 -5.78 -28.17
CA GLY A 245 -12.20 -4.59 -28.73
C GLY A 245 -10.86 -4.22 -28.12
N VAL A 246 -10.30 -5.04 -27.22
CA VAL A 246 -8.93 -4.85 -26.72
C VAL A 246 -7.97 -5.46 -27.74
N THR A 247 -7.10 -4.64 -28.33
CA THR A 247 -6.20 -5.03 -29.41
C THR A 247 -4.81 -5.44 -28.90
N ASN A 248 -3.96 -5.94 -29.80
CA ASN A 248 -2.58 -6.24 -29.45
C ASN A 248 -1.79 -4.97 -29.10
N GLU A 249 -2.13 -3.85 -29.73
CA GLU A 249 -1.53 -2.55 -29.44
C GLU A 249 -1.83 -2.11 -28.01
N ASP A 250 -3.06 -2.34 -27.50
CA ASP A 250 -3.41 -2.05 -26.10
C ASP A 250 -2.54 -2.86 -25.11
N PHE A 251 -2.19 -4.10 -25.46
CA PHE A 251 -1.29 -4.92 -24.66
C PHE A 251 0.14 -4.39 -24.68
N GLU A 252 0.67 -4.03 -25.86
CA GLU A 252 2.01 -3.44 -25.96
C GLU A 252 2.09 -2.14 -25.16
N GLU A 253 1.09 -1.27 -25.27
CA GLU A 253 1.03 -0.03 -24.50
C GLU A 253 0.98 -0.30 -22.98
N ALA A 254 0.28 -1.36 -22.56
CA ALA A 254 0.23 -1.77 -21.17
C ALA A 254 1.56 -2.35 -20.67
N PHE A 255 2.29 -3.08 -21.52
CA PHE A 255 3.63 -3.54 -21.19
C PHE A 255 4.59 -2.37 -21.00
N ASP A 256 4.60 -1.41 -21.92
CA ASP A 256 5.46 -0.21 -21.84
C ASP A 256 5.23 0.55 -20.54
N VAL A 257 3.96 0.78 -20.17
CA VAL A 257 3.62 1.45 -18.90
C VAL A 257 4.12 0.67 -17.69
N VAL A 258 3.91 -0.65 -17.65
CA VAL A 258 4.33 -1.44 -16.49
C VAL A 258 5.84 -1.51 -16.38
N GLU A 259 6.54 -1.58 -17.50
CA GLU A 259 7.99 -1.50 -17.56
C GLU A 259 8.51 -0.14 -17.07
N ASP A 260 7.89 0.96 -17.49
CA ASP A 260 8.20 2.29 -16.99
C ASP A 260 8.01 2.39 -15.47
N ILE A 261 6.93 1.82 -14.92
CA ILE A 261 6.73 1.79 -13.45
C ILE A 261 7.90 1.06 -12.78
N ILE A 262 8.28 -0.12 -13.28
CA ILE A 262 9.39 -0.91 -12.73
C ILE A 262 10.68 -0.09 -12.74
N GLN A 263 11.01 0.56 -13.86
CA GLN A 263 12.24 1.36 -13.96
C GLN A 263 12.20 2.58 -13.03
N ASN A 264 11.08 3.31 -12.99
CA ASN A 264 10.91 4.45 -12.10
C ASN A 264 11.08 4.07 -10.62
N TYR A 265 10.60 2.89 -10.20
CA TYR A 265 10.85 2.39 -8.86
C TYR A 265 12.32 2.05 -8.65
N LYS A 266 12.96 1.29 -9.53
CA LYS A 266 14.39 0.96 -9.42
C LYS A 266 15.27 2.22 -9.33
N SER A 267 15.02 3.22 -10.16
CA SER A 267 15.76 4.48 -10.14
C SER A 267 15.57 5.27 -8.84
N ALA A 268 14.40 5.20 -8.20
CA ALA A 268 14.15 5.89 -6.94
C ALA A 268 14.91 5.29 -5.73
N PHE A 269 15.41 4.06 -5.86
CA PHE A 269 16.19 3.35 -4.82
C PHE A 269 17.66 3.12 -5.18
N SER A 270 18.10 3.59 -6.35
CA SER A 270 19.49 3.51 -6.82
C SER A 270 20.38 4.59 -6.21
#